data_AF-A0A2U2C286-F1
#
_entry.id   AF-A0A2U2C286-F1
#
_cell.length_a   1.000
_cell.length_b   1.000
_cell.length_c   1.000
_cell.angle_alpha   90.00
_cell.angle_beta   90.00
_cell.angle_gamma   90.00
#
_symmetry.space_group_name_H-M   'P 1'
#
loop_
_entity.id
_entity.type
_entity.pdbx_description
1 polymer ?
#
loop_
_entity_poly.entity_id
_entity_poly.type
_entity_poly.pdbx_seq_one_letter_code
_entity_poly.pdbx_strand_id
1 'polypeptide(L)'
;MKKIILSICTLFVCSLSANSDLDLFKGLKGTLNIAGGTAHIASQKEAMKNIMQAYPQITMTIAGGGTGVGIKQVTEGLVDIANAGRAPKKDEIERGDLKSFVFAMDGIAVIVNNNSDIKNLSTEQLIDIFTGKVKSFKDLGLKGGKINLYVRDASSGTMEVFTNEGIKKAQISQDAKVVASNAAMKTAVLSDKNGIGFISFGTVDNSVKAICIDNRCPSNETILNGEYHISRGLYMVTKGEPKPLAKAFIDYMKSNSGAEITSKLGLIPYQK
;
A
#
# COMPACT_ATOMS: atom_id res chain seq x y z
N MET A 1 15.76 -6.76 -64.90
CA MET A 1 16.67 -6.93 -63.75
C MET A 1 16.31 -5.90 -62.67
N LYS A 2 15.40 -6.24 -61.75
CA LYS A 2 15.03 -5.37 -60.61
C LYS A 2 15.63 -5.97 -59.34
N LYS A 3 16.55 -5.24 -58.71
CA LYS A 3 17.21 -5.61 -57.44
C LYS A 3 16.19 -5.47 -56.30
N ILE A 4 15.93 -6.57 -55.59
CA ILE A 4 15.20 -6.56 -54.33
C ILE A 4 16.21 -6.17 -53.24
N ILE A 5 16.04 -5.00 -52.65
CA ILE A 5 16.77 -4.55 -51.47
C ILE A 5 16.03 -5.09 -50.25
N LEU A 6 16.61 -6.09 -49.60
CA LEU A 6 16.11 -6.64 -48.35
C LEU A 6 16.55 -5.71 -47.21
N SER A 7 15.60 -4.93 -46.68
CA SER A 7 15.81 -4.07 -45.52
C SER A 7 15.78 -4.93 -44.26
N ILE A 8 16.93 -5.16 -43.64
CA ILE A 8 17.06 -5.81 -42.33
C ILE A 8 16.65 -4.77 -41.29
N CYS A 9 15.41 -4.84 -40.84
CA CYS A 9 14.92 -4.07 -39.69
C CYS A 9 15.52 -4.71 -38.43
N THR A 10 16.55 -4.06 -37.88
CA THR A 10 17.22 -4.49 -36.64
C THR A 10 16.21 -4.37 -35.50
N LEU A 11 15.75 -5.50 -34.97
CA LEU A 11 14.94 -5.53 -33.75
C LEU A 11 15.69 -4.81 -32.63
N PHE A 12 15.08 -3.76 -32.11
CA PHE A 12 15.52 -3.03 -30.93
C PHE A 12 15.51 -4.00 -29.73
N VAL A 13 16.71 -4.42 -29.31
CA VAL A 13 16.92 -5.21 -28.09
C VAL A 13 16.68 -4.28 -26.89
N CYS A 14 15.46 -4.26 -26.37
CA CYS A 14 15.13 -3.59 -25.11
C CYS A 14 14.52 -4.61 -24.14
N SER A 15 15.21 -5.73 -23.92
CA SER A 15 14.75 -6.80 -23.02
C SER A 15 15.81 -7.34 -22.07
N LEU A 16 17.05 -6.82 -22.08
CA LEU A 16 18.11 -7.33 -21.19
C LEU A 16 18.03 -6.82 -19.75
N SER A 17 17.30 -5.73 -19.45
CA SER A 17 17.27 -5.13 -18.11
C SER A 17 16.28 -5.78 -17.15
N ALA A 18 15.19 -6.37 -17.64
CA ALA A 18 14.19 -7.03 -16.78
C ALA A 18 14.65 -8.41 -16.26
N ASN A 19 15.62 -9.04 -16.95
CA ASN A 19 16.11 -10.38 -16.58
C ASN A 19 17.19 -10.34 -15.48
N SER A 20 17.90 -9.22 -15.28
CA SER A 20 19.00 -9.16 -14.31
C SER A 20 18.54 -9.20 -12.85
N ASP A 21 17.38 -8.63 -12.53
CA ASP A 21 16.91 -8.59 -11.13
C ASP A 21 16.42 -9.96 -10.65
N LEU A 22 15.98 -10.83 -11.57
CA LEU A 22 15.57 -12.19 -11.24
C LEU A 22 16.76 -13.08 -10.85
N ASP A 23 17.98 -12.75 -11.29
CA ASP A 23 19.18 -13.50 -10.91
C ASP A 23 19.45 -13.52 -9.39
N LEU A 24 18.83 -12.60 -8.62
CA LEU A 24 18.82 -12.62 -7.16
C LEU A 24 18.31 -13.95 -6.57
N PHE A 25 17.52 -14.70 -7.33
CA PHE A 25 16.92 -15.97 -6.91
C PHE A 25 17.66 -17.21 -7.44
N LYS A 26 18.73 -17.03 -8.23
CA LYS A 26 19.48 -18.14 -8.82
C LYS A 26 20.04 -19.08 -7.74
N GLY A 27 19.72 -20.36 -7.85
CA GLY A 27 20.15 -21.39 -6.90
C GLY A 27 19.36 -21.41 -5.59
N LEU A 28 18.41 -20.48 -5.38
CA LEU A 28 17.52 -20.50 -4.22
C LEU A 28 16.36 -21.48 -4.43
N LYS A 29 15.81 -21.97 -3.32
CA LYS A 29 14.67 -22.91 -3.26
C LYS A 29 13.97 -22.81 -1.91
N GLY A 30 12.75 -23.32 -1.82
CA GLY A 30 11.99 -23.43 -0.56
C GLY A 30 10.81 -22.46 -0.49
N THR A 31 10.37 -22.16 0.73
CA THR A 31 9.16 -21.38 0.98
C THR A 31 9.51 -20.04 1.63
N LEU A 32 8.91 -18.96 1.15
CA LEU A 32 8.91 -17.64 1.78
C LEU A 32 7.50 -17.31 2.27
N ASN A 33 7.34 -17.12 3.57
CA ASN A 33 6.05 -16.74 4.16
C ASN A 33 6.05 -15.26 4.54
N ILE A 34 5.05 -14.53 4.05
CA ILE A 34 4.90 -13.09 4.27
C ILE A 34 3.54 -12.82 4.91
N ALA A 35 3.47 -11.92 5.90
CA ALA A 35 2.19 -11.51 6.47
C ALA A 35 2.12 -10.05 6.90
N GLY A 36 0.91 -9.50 7.00
CA GLY A 36 0.64 -8.26 7.72
C GLY A 36 -0.10 -7.21 6.91
N GLY A 37 0.57 -6.08 6.65
CA GLY A 37 0.02 -4.88 6.01
C GLY A 37 -0.63 -5.17 4.66
N THR A 38 -1.88 -4.73 4.49
CA THR A 38 -2.66 -4.99 3.27
C THR A 38 -2.37 -4.01 2.13
N ALA A 39 -1.55 -2.98 2.36
CA ALA A 39 -1.12 -2.03 1.32
C ALA A 39 -0.10 -2.65 0.36
N HIS A 40 0.70 -3.60 0.87
CA HIS A 40 1.78 -4.28 0.17
C HIS A 40 1.30 -5.35 -0.81
N ILE A 41 0.10 -5.91 -0.57
CA ILE A 41 -0.31 -7.18 -1.17
C ILE A 41 -0.37 -7.10 -2.70
N ALA A 42 -0.85 -5.99 -3.26
CA ALA A 42 -0.99 -5.87 -4.72
C ALA A 42 0.38 -5.91 -5.42
N SER A 43 1.34 -5.11 -4.98
CA SER A 43 2.68 -5.06 -5.56
C SER A 43 3.44 -6.36 -5.33
N GLN A 44 3.37 -6.91 -4.12
CA GLN A 44 4.08 -8.15 -3.80
C GLN A 44 3.50 -9.36 -4.53
N LYS A 45 2.18 -9.43 -4.76
CA LYS A 45 1.61 -10.52 -5.56
C LYS A 45 2.11 -10.50 -7.01
N GLU A 46 2.27 -9.32 -7.62
CA GLU A 46 2.84 -9.22 -8.96
C GLU A 46 4.31 -9.65 -8.98
N ALA A 47 5.10 -9.23 -7.98
CA ALA A 47 6.48 -9.68 -7.83
C ALA A 47 6.58 -11.20 -7.63
N MET A 48 5.78 -11.75 -6.70
CA MET A 48 5.72 -13.20 -6.43
C MET A 48 5.37 -13.99 -7.69
N LYS A 49 4.41 -13.53 -8.48
CA LYS A 49 4.04 -14.16 -9.77
C LYS A 49 5.25 -14.24 -10.71
N ASN A 50 5.96 -13.13 -10.91
CA ASN A 50 7.13 -13.08 -11.79
C ASN A 50 8.26 -14.01 -11.29
N ILE A 51 8.53 -13.99 -9.98
CA ILE A 51 9.59 -14.80 -9.38
C ILE A 51 9.25 -16.29 -9.43
N MET A 52 8.04 -16.69 -9.03
CA MET A 52 7.62 -18.10 -9.01
C MET A 52 7.48 -18.68 -10.42
N GLN A 53 7.17 -17.86 -11.43
CA GLN A 53 7.18 -18.28 -12.82
C GLN A 53 8.62 -18.57 -13.31
N ALA A 54 9.60 -17.75 -12.91
CA ALA A 54 10.99 -17.93 -13.28
C ALA A 54 11.71 -19.03 -12.48
N TYR A 55 11.31 -19.25 -11.22
CA TYR A 55 11.92 -20.21 -10.30
C TYR A 55 10.86 -21.11 -9.63
N PRO A 56 10.37 -22.16 -10.32
CA PRO A 56 9.28 -23.01 -9.84
C PRO A 56 9.57 -23.77 -8.53
N GLN A 57 10.83 -23.91 -8.14
CA GLN A 57 11.24 -24.49 -6.86
C GLN A 57 11.06 -23.56 -5.65
N ILE A 58 10.67 -22.31 -5.90
CA ILE A 58 10.37 -21.32 -4.88
C ILE A 58 8.85 -21.20 -4.75
N THR A 59 8.35 -21.31 -3.52
CA THR A 59 6.96 -21.03 -3.19
C THR A 59 6.90 -19.80 -2.31
N MET A 60 6.00 -18.87 -2.59
CA MET A 60 5.78 -17.70 -1.77
C MET A 60 4.32 -17.63 -1.34
N THR A 61 4.08 -17.28 -0.07
CA THR A 61 2.74 -17.05 0.46
C THR A 61 2.65 -15.64 1.03
N ILE A 62 1.48 -15.03 0.92
CA ILE A 62 1.21 -13.70 1.49
C ILE A 62 -0.16 -13.68 2.15
N ALA A 63 -0.17 -13.35 3.44
CA ALA A 63 -1.38 -13.16 4.23
C ALA A 63 -1.57 -11.69 4.63
N GLY A 64 -2.83 -11.23 4.63
CA GLY A 64 -3.19 -9.97 5.27
C GLY A 64 -3.22 -10.11 6.79
N GLY A 65 -3.74 -9.08 7.46
CA GLY A 65 -3.93 -9.09 8.92
C GLY A 65 -3.53 -7.79 9.60
N GLY A 66 -2.93 -6.84 8.88
CA GLY A 66 -2.48 -5.57 9.45
C GLY A 66 -1.04 -5.60 9.93
N THR A 67 -0.49 -4.43 10.18
CA THR A 67 0.92 -4.27 10.53
C THR A 67 1.24 -4.89 11.89
N GLY A 68 0.39 -4.66 12.90
CA GLY A 68 0.62 -5.25 14.24
C GLY A 68 0.64 -6.77 14.20
N VAL A 69 -0.25 -7.40 13.41
CA VAL A 69 -0.30 -8.86 13.25
C VAL A 69 0.97 -9.38 12.57
N GLY A 70 1.40 -8.77 11.46
CA GLY A 70 2.64 -9.16 10.78
C GLY A 70 3.85 -9.06 11.70
N ILE A 71 3.99 -7.94 12.42
CA ILE A 71 5.10 -7.72 13.37
C ILE A 71 5.09 -8.77 14.49
N LYS A 72 3.91 -9.12 15.02
CA LYS A 72 3.79 -10.20 16.00
C LYS A 72 4.24 -11.54 15.42
N GLN A 73 3.76 -11.91 14.23
CA GLN A 73 4.09 -13.18 13.59
C GLN A 73 5.58 -13.33 13.26
N VAL A 74 6.23 -12.28 12.74
CA VAL A 74 7.67 -12.34 12.44
C VAL A 74 8.50 -12.40 13.72
N THR A 75 8.09 -11.71 14.79
CA THR A 75 8.75 -11.78 16.11
C THR A 75 8.70 -13.20 16.68
N GLU A 76 7.57 -13.86 16.52
CA GLU A 76 7.31 -15.25 16.94
C GLU A 76 7.94 -16.29 15.99
N GLY A 77 8.54 -15.86 14.86
CA GLY A 77 9.18 -16.74 13.87
C GLY A 77 8.19 -17.53 13.01
N LEU A 78 6.93 -17.11 12.95
CA LEU A 78 5.87 -17.77 12.19
C LEU A 78 5.88 -17.42 10.70
N VAL A 79 6.45 -16.26 10.36
CA VAL A 79 6.65 -15.78 8.99
C VAL A 79 8.07 -15.24 8.83
N ASP A 80 8.56 -15.20 7.59
CA ASP A 80 9.90 -14.72 7.26
C ASP A 80 9.94 -13.20 7.13
N ILE A 81 8.85 -12.61 6.63
CA ILE A 81 8.72 -11.15 6.43
C ILE A 81 7.37 -10.66 6.97
N ALA A 82 7.41 -9.61 7.77
CA ALA A 82 6.25 -8.80 8.12
C ALA A 82 6.13 -7.58 7.20
N ASN A 83 4.99 -7.45 6.55
CA ASN A 83 4.60 -6.22 5.87
C ASN A 83 4.11 -5.19 6.87
N ALA A 84 4.78 -4.04 6.95
CA ALA A 84 4.45 -2.98 7.88
C ALA A 84 4.17 -1.67 7.14
N GLY A 85 2.98 -1.10 7.33
CA GLY A 85 2.54 0.17 6.74
C GLY A 85 2.85 1.37 7.63
N ARG A 86 3.77 1.20 8.57
CA ARG A 86 4.41 2.18 9.45
C ARG A 86 5.70 1.56 9.96
N ALA A 87 6.65 2.37 10.41
CA ALA A 87 7.89 1.86 11.00
C ALA A 87 7.57 1.00 12.26
N PRO A 88 8.31 -0.10 12.52
CA PRO A 88 8.19 -0.81 13.79
C PRO A 88 8.38 0.12 14.99
N LYS A 89 7.58 -0.09 16.03
CA LYS A 89 7.68 0.66 17.28
C LYS A 89 8.92 0.21 18.05
N LYS A 90 9.43 1.07 18.94
CA LYS A 90 10.65 0.78 19.71
C LYS A 90 10.56 -0.53 20.49
N ASP A 91 9.44 -0.76 21.17
CA ASP A 91 9.15 -1.99 21.92
C ASP A 91 9.05 -3.23 21.00
N GLU A 92 8.47 -3.06 19.80
CA GLU A 92 8.44 -4.13 18.80
C GLU A 92 9.84 -4.50 18.30
N ILE A 93 10.70 -3.50 18.04
CA ILE A 93 12.08 -3.70 17.61
C ILE A 93 12.88 -4.44 18.68
N GLU A 94 12.81 -3.97 19.92
CA GLU A 94 13.55 -4.55 21.05
C GLU A 94 13.11 -5.99 21.34
N ARG A 95 11.80 -6.26 21.31
CA ARG A 95 11.26 -7.62 21.57
C ARG A 95 11.60 -8.62 20.48
N GLY A 96 11.74 -8.16 19.23
CA GLY A 96 11.89 -9.03 18.07
C GLY A 96 13.25 -9.00 17.39
N ASP A 97 14.20 -8.17 17.84
CA ASP A 97 15.43 -7.83 17.08
C ASP A 97 15.10 -7.48 15.62
N LEU A 98 14.13 -6.58 15.43
CA LEU A 98 13.55 -6.37 14.10
C LEU A 98 14.45 -5.51 13.20
N LYS A 99 14.68 -5.96 11.97
CA LYS A 99 15.30 -5.19 10.89
C LYS A 99 14.23 -4.72 9.92
N SER A 100 14.31 -3.47 9.48
CA SER A 100 13.29 -2.82 8.65
C SER A 100 13.85 -2.36 7.33
N PHE A 101 13.14 -2.68 6.24
CA PHE A 101 13.53 -2.36 4.88
C PHE A 101 12.38 -1.62 4.19
N VAL A 102 12.54 -0.30 3.99
CA VAL A 102 11.62 0.48 3.15
C VAL A 102 11.85 0.12 1.68
N PHE A 103 10.76 -0.12 0.95
CA PHE A 103 10.79 -0.33 -0.50
C PHE A 103 9.94 0.66 -1.28
N ALA A 104 8.98 1.32 -0.63
CA ALA A 104 8.13 2.33 -1.26
C ALA A 104 7.61 3.36 -0.24
N MET A 105 7.21 4.52 -0.76
CA MET A 105 6.35 5.48 -0.08
C MET A 105 4.92 5.38 -0.62
N ASP A 106 3.96 5.65 0.24
CA ASP A 106 2.52 5.53 -0.02
C ASP A 106 1.78 6.73 0.58
N GLY A 107 0.72 7.17 -0.10
CA GLY A 107 -0.26 8.10 0.46
C GLY A 107 -1.41 7.34 1.10
N ILE A 108 -2.13 7.96 2.03
CA ILE A 108 -3.42 7.44 2.49
C ILE A 108 -4.50 8.36 1.95
N ALA A 109 -5.22 7.86 0.96
CA ALA A 109 -6.29 8.59 0.31
C ALA A 109 -7.59 8.42 1.09
N VAL A 110 -8.26 9.53 1.37
CA VAL A 110 -9.68 9.53 1.74
C VAL A 110 -10.47 9.21 0.47
N ILE A 111 -11.36 8.22 0.57
CA ILE A 111 -12.16 7.74 -0.55
C ILE A 111 -13.65 7.90 -0.27
N VAL A 112 -14.38 8.15 -1.35
CA VAL A 112 -15.84 8.21 -1.39
C VAL A 112 -16.35 7.38 -2.57
N ASN A 113 -17.65 7.09 -2.56
CA ASN A 113 -18.30 6.50 -3.72
C ASN A 113 -18.14 7.38 -4.97
N ASN A 114 -18.04 6.78 -6.16
CA ASN A 114 -17.95 7.55 -7.42
C ASN A 114 -19.13 8.50 -7.64
N ASN A 115 -20.31 8.19 -7.10
CA ASN A 115 -21.50 9.04 -7.20
C ASN A 115 -21.55 10.17 -6.16
N SER A 116 -20.58 10.26 -5.25
CA SER A 116 -20.50 11.33 -4.26
C SER A 116 -20.11 12.65 -4.93
N ASP A 117 -20.66 13.78 -4.46
CA ASP A 117 -20.27 15.11 -4.94
C ASP A 117 -19.01 15.64 -4.24
N ILE A 118 -18.51 14.96 -3.19
CA ILE A 118 -17.30 15.38 -2.48
C ILE A 118 -16.10 15.27 -3.42
N LYS A 119 -15.34 16.37 -3.55
CA LYS A 119 -14.07 16.41 -4.29
C LYS A 119 -12.91 16.84 -3.39
N ASN A 120 -13.21 17.64 -2.38
CA ASN A 120 -12.25 18.19 -1.45
C ASN A 120 -12.88 18.29 -0.05
N LEU A 121 -12.07 18.12 0.99
CA LEU A 121 -12.40 18.50 2.36
C LEU A 121 -11.28 19.36 2.92
N SER A 122 -11.59 20.30 3.82
CA SER A 122 -10.56 20.86 4.69
C SER A 122 -10.13 19.81 5.72
N THR A 123 -8.93 19.95 6.27
CA THR A 123 -8.49 19.12 7.42
C THR A 123 -9.47 19.20 8.60
N GLU A 124 -10.07 20.36 8.85
CA GLU A 124 -11.08 20.53 9.89
C GLU A 124 -12.36 19.71 9.61
N GLN A 125 -12.88 19.78 8.37
CA GLN A 125 -14.02 18.96 7.96
C GLN A 125 -13.69 17.47 8.05
N LEU A 126 -12.47 17.07 7.67
CA LEU A 126 -12.02 15.69 7.80
C LEU A 126 -12.07 15.23 9.26
N ILE A 127 -11.52 16.03 10.19
CA ILE A 127 -11.56 15.76 11.63
C ILE A 127 -13.02 15.68 12.12
N ASP A 128 -13.86 16.64 11.77
CA ASP A 128 -15.23 16.70 12.24
C ASP A 128 -16.09 15.53 11.72
N ILE A 129 -15.84 15.05 10.50
CA ILE A 129 -16.46 13.83 9.97
C ILE A 129 -16.00 12.61 10.76
N PHE A 130 -14.68 12.43 10.94
CA PHE A 130 -14.13 11.23 11.58
C PHE A 130 -14.36 11.17 13.09
N THR A 131 -14.54 12.32 13.75
CA THR A 131 -14.97 12.43 15.15
C THR A 131 -16.49 12.36 15.33
N GLY A 132 -17.26 12.42 14.23
CA GLY A 132 -18.71 12.32 14.23
C GLY A 132 -19.43 13.61 14.62
N LYS A 133 -18.78 14.76 14.61
CA LYS A 133 -19.46 16.06 14.75
C LYS A 133 -20.27 16.39 13.49
N VAL A 134 -19.69 16.15 12.33
CA VAL A 134 -20.38 16.20 11.03
C VAL A 134 -20.92 14.80 10.73
N LYS A 135 -22.25 14.67 10.63
CA LYS A 135 -22.91 13.36 10.49
C LYS A 135 -23.65 13.19 9.17
N SER A 136 -23.78 14.24 8.35
CA SER A 136 -24.49 14.18 7.08
C SER A 136 -23.80 15.02 6.00
N PHE A 137 -24.06 14.67 4.74
CA PHE A 137 -23.57 15.45 3.59
C PHE A 137 -24.17 16.86 3.57
N LYS A 138 -25.37 17.04 4.15
CA LYS A 138 -26.02 18.36 4.26
C LYS A 138 -25.25 19.31 5.16
N ASP A 139 -24.61 18.80 6.21
CA ASP A 139 -23.76 19.59 7.12
C ASP A 139 -22.52 20.15 6.39
N LEU A 140 -22.14 19.53 5.26
CA LEU A 140 -21.08 19.97 4.36
C LEU A 140 -21.60 20.86 3.21
N GLY A 141 -22.90 21.18 3.18
CA GLY A 141 -23.54 21.91 2.08
C GLY A 141 -23.73 21.08 0.81
N LEU A 142 -23.67 19.75 0.90
CA LEU A 142 -23.76 18.83 -0.24
C LEU A 142 -25.09 18.07 -0.27
N LYS A 143 -25.44 17.57 -1.46
CA LYS A 143 -26.54 16.61 -1.61
C LYS A 143 -26.11 15.25 -1.06
N GLY A 144 -26.99 14.61 -0.31
CA GLY A 144 -26.74 13.28 0.23
C GLY A 144 -27.46 13.03 1.56
N GLY A 145 -27.25 11.83 2.08
CA GLY A 145 -27.84 11.38 3.34
C GLY A 145 -26.89 11.52 4.53
N LYS A 146 -27.18 10.73 5.55
CA LYS A 146 -26.28 10.48 6.69
C LYS A 146 -24.96 9.90 6.17
N ILE A 147 -23.83 10.38 6.68
CA ILE A 147 -22.50 9.83 6.40
C ILE A 147 -22.39 8.45 7.07
N ASN A 148 -22.01 7.46 6.28
CA ASN A 148 -21.59 6.16 6.78
C ASN A 148 -20.07 6.15 6.84
N LEU A 149 -19.52 6.30 8.04
CA LEU A 149 -18.08 6.34 8.25
C LEU A 149 -17.51 4.92 8.34
N TYR A 150 -16.47 4.65 7.57
CA TYR A 150 -15.72 3.40 7.60
C TYR A 150 -14.29 3.63 8.06
N VAL A 151 -13.82 2.79 8.97
CA VAL A 151 -12.45 2.83 9.50
C VAL A 151 -11.82 1.45 9.49
N ARG A 152 -10.50 1.41 9.67
CA ARG A 152 -9.73 0.17 9.71
C ARG A 152 -9.59 -0.32 11.15
N ASP A 153 -9.43 -1.63 11.31
CA ASP A 153 -9.16 -2.26 12.59
C ASP A 153 -7.87 -1.73 13.25
N ALA A 154 -7.73 -1.92 14.56
CA ALA A 154 -6.61 -1.38 15.35
C ALA A 154 -5.24 -1.96 14.98
N SER A 155 -5.17 -3.07 14.26
CA SER A 155 -3.89 -3.66 13.81
C SER A 155 -3.36 -3.02 12.52
N SER A 156 -4.16 -2.17 11.87
CA SER A 156 -3.86 -1.55 10.58
C SER A 156 -2.85 -0.42 10.71
N GLY A 157 -1.71 -0.52 10.00
CA GLY A 157 -0.80 0.62 9.83
C GLY A 157 -1.45 1.80 9.09
N THR A 158 -2.45 1.54 8.22
CA THR A 158 -3.22 2.63 7.57
C THR A 158 -4.07 3.38 8.58
N MET A 159 -4.69 2.67 9.53
CA MET A 159 -5.46 3.30 10.62
C MET A 159 -4.55 4.19 11.47
N GLU A 160 -3.40 3.65 11.88
CA GLU A 160 -2.46 4.34 12.77
C GLU A 160 -1.96 5.64 12.14
N VAL A 161 -1.47 5.58 10.90
CA VAL A 161 -0.97 6.78 10.19
C VAL A 161 -2.10 7.76 9.88
N PHE A 162 -3.27 7.30 9.42
CA PHE A 162 -4.39 8.21 9.16
C PHE A 162 -4.85 8.93 10.44
N THR A 163 -4.89 8.22 11.56
CA THR A 163 -5.26 8.79 12.86
C THR A 163 -4.26 9.88 13.27
N ASN A 164 -2.96 9.61 13.11
CA ASN A 164 -1.92 10.57 13.50
C ASN A 164 -1.85 11.78 12.56
N GLU A 165 -1.76 11.53 11.25
CA GLU A 165 -1.46 12.56 10.26
C GLU A 165 -2.71 13.20 9.67
N GLY A 166 -3.75 12.41 9.38
CA GLY A 166 -4.97 12.89 8.72
C GLY A 166 -5.92 13.61 9.67
N ILE A 167 -6.13 13.07 10.87
CA ILE A 167 -7.06 13.65 11.86
C ILE A 167 -6.37 14.14 13.14
N LYS A 168 -5.05 14.35 13.11
CA LYS A 168 -4.27 14.96 14.20
C LYS A 168 -4.48 14.29 15.57
N LYS A 169 -4.53 12.96 15.59
CA LYS A 169 -4.77 12.11 16.77
C LYS A 169 -6.14 12.30 17.43
N ALA A 170 -7.10 12.89 16.71
CA ALA A 170 -8.47 13.00 17.21
C ALA A 170 -9.09 11.61 17.44
N GLN A 171 -9.97 11.52 18.43
CA GLN A 171 -10.68 10.28 18.73
C GLN A 171 -11.70 9.98 17.64
N ILE A 172 -11.55 8.82 16.98
CA ILE A 172 -12.52 8.36 15.99
C ILE A 172 -13.88 8.09 16.64
N SER A 173 -14.93 8.47 15.93
CA SER A 173 -16.32 8.21 16.31
C SER A 173 -16.57 6.73 16.59
N GLN A 174 -17.26 6.44 17.69
CA GLN A 174 -17.70 5.08 18.03
C GLN A 174 -18.75 4.53 17.05
N ASP A 175 -19.43 5.41 16.30
CA ASP A 175 -20.39 5.04 15.27
C ASP A 175 -19.73 4.53 13.96
N ALA A 176 -18.40 4.59 13.87
CA ALA A 176 -17.66 4.18 12.67
C ALA A 176 -17.71 2.66 12.47
N LYS A 177 -17.95 2.24 11.23
CA LYS A 177 -17.96 0.83 10.84
C LYS A 177 -16.54 0.34 10.58
N VAL A 178 -16.12 -0.70 11.29
CA VAL A 178 -14.76 -1.25 11.16
C VAL A 178 -14.69 -2.27 10.02
N VAL A 179 -13.66 -2.17 9.17
CA VAL A 179 -13.37 -3.13 8.10
C VAL A 179 -11.91 -3.62 8.14
N ALA A 180 -11.71 -4.88 7.75
CA ALA A 180 -10.47 -5.61 8.04
C ALA A 180 -9.30 -5.34 7.06
N SER A 181 -9.53 -4.70 5.91
CA SER A 181 -8.47 -4.52 4.89
C SER A 181 -8.72 -3.30 3.99
N ASN A 182 -7.70 -2.88 3.23
CA ASN A 182 -7.90 -1.88 2.17
C ASN A 182 -8.91 -2.36 1.11
N ALA A 183 -8.89 -3.66 0.78
CA ALA A 183 -9.85 -4.24 -0.15
C ALA A 183 -11.29 -4.18 0.40
N ALA A 184 -11.48 -4.57 1.66
CA ALA A 184 -12.79 -4.51 2.32
C ALA A 184 -13.30 -3.06 2.46
N MET A 185 -12.41 -2.11 2.74
CA MET A 185 -12.73 -0.68 2.74
C MET A 185 -13.20 -0.20 1.37
N LYS A 186 -12.45 -0.53 0.31
CA LYS A 186 -12.82 -0.18 -1.06
C LYS A 186 -14.20 -0.74 -1.43
N THR A 187 -14.44 -2.03 -1.14
CA THR A 187 -15.75 -2.65 -1.37
C THR A 187 -16.87 -1.97 -0.59
N ALA A 188 -16.65 -1.65 0.69
CA ALA A 188 -17.65 -0.99 1.51
C ALA A 188 -18.03 0.40 0.97
N VAL A 189 -17.05 1.21 0.59
CA VAL A 189 -17.28 2.55 0.04
C VAL A 189 -17.85 2.50 -1.38
N LEU A 190 -17.43 1.55 -2.21
CA LEU A 190 -18.02 1.28 -3.53
C LEU A 190 -19.51 0.94 -3.43
N SER A 191 -19.90 0.17 -2.41
CA SER A 191 -21.30 -0.25 -2.22
C SER A 191 -22.18 0.77 -1.49
N ASP A 192 -21.59 1.84 -0.94
CA ASP A 192 -22.31 2.83 -0.12
C ASP A 192 -22.17 4.24 -0.69
N LYS A 193 -23.24 4.77 -1.29
CA LYS A 193 -23.27 6.12 -1.87
C LYS A 193 -22.97 7.24 -0.86
N ASN A 194 -23.22 7.00 0.43
CA ASN A 194 -22.90 7.93 1.51
C ASN A 194 -21.67 7.49 2.33
N GLY A 195 -20.92 6.51 1.81
CA GLY A 195 -19.73 5.97 2.45
C GLY A 195 -18.52 6.90 2.33
N ILE A 196 -17.84 7.13 3.46
CA ILE A 196 -16.54 7.79 3.51
C ILE A 196 -15.58 6.86 4.27
N GLY A 197 -14.40 6.65 3.70
CA GLY A 197 -13.35 5.84 4.31
C GLY A 197 -11.97 6.29 3.84
N PHE A 198 -10.95 5.50 4.16
CA PHE A 198 -9.58 5.77 3.73
C PHE A 198 -8.82 4.49 3.41
N ILE A 199 -7.98 4.53 2.37
CA ILE A 199 -7.15 3.40 1.92
C ILE A 199 -5.75 3.85 1.54
N SER A 200 -4.84 2.88 1.41
CA SER A 200 -3.57 3.09 0.70
C SER A 200 -3.85 3.63 -0.69
N PHE A 201 -3.20 4.73 -1.08
CA PHE A 201 -3.36 5.34 -2.39
C PHE A 201 -3.02 4.35 -3.49
N GLY A 202 -1.99 3.52 -3.28
CA GLY A 202 -1.62 2.47 -4.22
C GLY A 202 -2.63 1.33 -4.40
N THR A 203 -3.79 1.40 -3.71
CA THR A 203 -4.90 0.45 -3.84
C THR A 203 -6.19 1.09 -4.38
N VAL A 204 -6.15 2.39 -4.68
CA VAL A 204 -7.22 3.13 -5.35
C VAL A 204 -7.27 2.69 -6.81
N ASP A 205 -8.47 2.50 -7.34
CA ASP A 205 -8.74 2.25 -8.75
C ASP A 205 -10.03 2.99 -9.15
N ASN A 206 -10.49 2.79 -10.39
CA ASN A 206 -11.66 3.48 -10.93
C ASN A 206 -13.00 3.13 -10.24
N SER A 207 -13.03 2.19 -9.30
CA SER A 207 -14.26 1.82 -8.58
C SER A 207 -14.62 2.80 -7.45
N VAL A 208 -13.65 3.57 -6.96
CA VAL A 208 -13.86 4.58 -5.91
C VAL A 208 -13.13 5.86 -6.26
N LYS A 209 -13.57 6.97 -5.66
CA LYS A 209 -12.95 8.28 -5.89
C LYS A 209 -12.13 8.69 -4.68
N ALA A 210 -10.82 8.92 -4.89
CA ALA A 210 -9.98 9.61 -3.93
C ALA A 210 -10.28 11.13 -3.97
N ILE A 211 -10.36 11.77 -2.80
CA ILE A 211 -10.63 13.20 -2.68
C ILE A 211 -9.39 13.96 -2.22
N CYS A 212 -9.37 15.25 -2.50
CA CYS A 212 -8.30 16.16 -2.08
C CYS A 212 -8.54 16.61 -0.63
N ILE A 213 -7.46 16.89 0.09
CA ILE A 213 -7.49 17.48 1.43
C ILE A 213 -6.78 18.83 1.35
N ASP A 214 -7.42 19.90 1.83
CA ASP A 214 -6.91 21.27 1.73
C ASP A 214 -6.50 21.68 0.29
N ASN A 215 -7.28 21.23 -0.70
CA ASN A 215 -7.02 21.42 -2.13
C ASN A 215 -5.69 20.80 -2.61
N ARG A 216 -5.18 19.79 -1.89
CA ARG A 216 -4.06 18.94 -2.29
C ARG A 216 -4.56 17.52 -2.49
N CYS A 217 -4.45 17.01 -3.72
CA CYS A 217 -4.94 15.70 -4.09
C CYS A 217 -3.81 14.67 -3.93
N PRO A 218 -4.12 13.41 -3.55
CA PRO A 218 -3.08 12.39 -3.47
C PRO A 218 -2.56 12.05 -4.87
N SER A 219 -1.26 12.20 -5.08
CA SER A 219 -0.54 11.77 -6.28
C SER A 219 0.91 11.45 -5.91
N ASN A 220 1.62 10.73 -6.77
CA ASN A 220 3.05 10.46 -6.54
C ASN A 220 3.86 11.75 -6.34
N GLU A 221 3.52 12.81 -7.09
CA GLU A 221 4.18 14.10 -7.00
C GLU A 221 3.88 14.80 -5.66
N THR A 222 2.61 14.91 -5.28
CA THR A 222 2.21 15.64 -4.06
C THR A 222 2.62 14.89 -2.79
N ILE A 223 2.70 13.56 -2.83
CA ILE A 223 3.20 12.76 -1.72
C ILE A 223 4.71 12.93 -1.59
N LEU A 224 5.46 12.91 -2.70
CA LEU A 224 6.92 13.00 -2.70
C LEU A 224 7.42 14.39 -2.28
N ASN A 225 6.76 15.45 -2.74
CA ASN A 225 7.12 16.83 -2.41
C ASN A 225 6.55 17.32 -1.06
N GLY A 226 5.72 16.50 -0.39
CA GLY A 226 5.14 16.78 0.92
C GLY A 226 3.88 17.64 0.93
N GLU A 227 3.36 18.06 -0.22
CA GLU A 227 2.10 18.80 -0.31
C GLU A 227 0.89 17.97 0.16
N TYR A 228 0.91 16.66 -0.08
CA TYR A 228 -0.04 15.70 0.48
C TYR A 228 0.58 15.00 1.70
N HIS A 229 0.28 15.53 2.89
CA HIS A 229 0.97 15.17 4.14
C HIS A 229 0.54 13.83 4.75
N ILE A 230 -0.59 13.24 4.33
CA ILE A 230 -1.06 11.95 4.87
C ILE A 230 -0.34 10.82 4.13
N SER A 231 0.94 10.63 4.44
CA SER A 231 1.83 9.70 3.76
C SER A 231 2.66 8.87 4.72
N ARG A 232 3.31 7.81 4.21
CA ARG A 232 4.11 6.87 4.99
C ARG A 232 5.10 6.08 4.14
N GLY A 233 6.09 5.49 4.81
CA GLY A 233 6.85 4.38 4.25
C GLY A 233 6.10 3.06 4.31
N LEU A 234 6.32 2.21 3.31
CA LEU A 234 5.96 0.80 3.34
C LEU A 234 7.22 -0.03 3.56
N TYR A 235 7.18 -0.84 4.61
CA TYR A 235 8.31 -1.59 5.11
C TYR A 235 8.08 -3.09 4.95
N MET A 236 9.13 -3.82 4.64
CA MET A 236 9.27 -5.25 4.92
C MET A 236 10.17 -5.39 6.14
N VAL A 237 9.76 -6.20 7.11
CA VAL A 237 10.41 -6.31 8.41
C VAL A 237 10.76 -7.76 8.68
N THR A 238 11.99 -8.03 9.11
CA THR A 238 12.47 -9.37 9.46
C THR A 238 12.90 -9.43 10.92
N LYS A 239 12.90 -10.64 11.49
CA LYS A 239 13.56 -10.92 12.77
C LYS A 239 15.04 -11.19 12.51
N GLY A 240 15.90 -10.33 13.02
CA GLY A 240 17.32 -10.30 12.69
C GLY A 240 17.55 -10.07 11.19
N GLU A 241 18.75 -10.43 10.74
CA GLU A 241 19.11 -10.34 9.32
C GLU A 241 18.27 -11.30 8.47
N PRO A 242 17.83 -10.88 7.26
CA PRO A 242 16.99 -11.69 6.41
C PRO A 242 17.74 -12.94 5.90
N LYS A 243 17.07 -14.10 5.98
CA LYS A 243 17.54 -15.33 5.31
C LYS A 243 17.67 -15.12 3.80
N PRO A 244 18.46 -15.93 3.07
CA PRO A 244 18.76 -15.69 1.66
C PRO A 244 17.54 -15.43 0.77
N LEU A 245 16.47 -16.21 0.90
CA LEU A 245 15.25 -16.03 0.10
C LEU A 245 14.46 -14.76 0.47
N ALA A 246 14.38 -14.42 1.76
CA ALA A 246 13.77 -13.19 2.23
C ALA A 246 14.58 -11.97 1.77
N LYS A 247 15.91 -12.06 1.83
CA LYS A 247 16.82 -11.02 1.36
C LYS A 247 16.66 -10.78 -0.14
N ALA A 248 16.66 -11.84 -0.95
CA ALA A 248 16.46 -11.74 -2.39
C ALA A 248 15.12 -11.08 -2.74
N PHE A 249 14.05 -11.44 -2.02
CA PHE A 249 12.73 -10.81 -2.21
C PHE A 249 12.73 -9.32 -1.83
N ILE A 250 13.35 -8.96 -0.71
CA ILE A 250 13.50 -7.57 -0.27
C ILE A 250 14.28 -6.76 -1.31
N ASP A 251 15.38 -7.31 -1.80
CA ASP A 251 16.25 -6.67 -2.80
C ASP A 251 15.52 -6.53 -4.14
N TYR A 252 14.75 -7.53 -4.58
CA TYR A 252 13.92 -7.45 -5.79
C TYR A 252 12.85 -6.36 -5.69
N MET A 253 12.16 -6.26 -4.55
CA MET A 253 11.16 -5.19 -4.36
C MET A 253 11.78 -3.79 -4.36
N LYS A 254 13.09 -3.67 -4.09
CA LYS A 254 13.86 -2.42 -4.14
C LYS A 254 14.60 -2.21 -5.46
N SER A 255 14.58 -3.19 -6.36
CA SER A 255 15.26 -3.12 -7.66
C SER A 255 14.45 -2.31 -8.68
N ASN A 256 14.94 -2.22 -9.91
CA ASN A 256 14.19 -1.57 -11.01
C ASN A 256 12.88 -2.30 -11.33
N SER A 257 12.89 -3.64 -11.31
CA SER A 257 11.69 -4.45 -11.49
C SER A 257 10.66 -4.19 -10.38
N GLY A 258 11.08 -4.15 -9.12
CA GLY A 258 10.20 -3.77 -8.00
C GLY A 258 9.69 -2.33 -8.10
N ALA A 259 10.55 -1.39 -8.51
CA ALA A 259 10.18 0.00 -8.74
C ALA A 259 9.13 0.15 -9.85
N GLU A 260 9.26 -0.59 -10.95
CA GLU A 260 8.26 -0.58 -12.03
C GLU A 260 6.90 -1.09 -11.53
N ILE A 261 6.87 -2.19 -10.78
CA ILE A 261 5.64 -2.76 -10.20
C ILE A 261 4.97 -1.75 -9.27
N THR A 262 5.73 -1.17 -8.34
CA THR A 262 5.19 -0.21 -7.37
C THR A 262 4.70 1.07 -8.05
N SER A 263 5.44 1.59 -9.04
CA SER A 263 5.05 2.79 -9.79
C SER A 263 3.74 2.61 -10.56
N LYS A 264 3.53 1.45 -11.20
CA LYS A 264 2.28 1.12 -11.91
C LYS A 264 1.06 1.12 -11.00
N LEU A 265 1.27 0.91 -9.70
CA LEU A 265 0.21 0.89 -8.70
C LEU A 265 0.02 2.26 -8.03
N GLY A 266 0.78 3.30 -8.38
CA GLY A 266 0.69 4.61 -7.72
C GLY A 266 1.40 4.65 -6.37
N LEU A 267 2.32 3.71 -6.12
CA LEU A 267 3.30 3.82 -5.03
C LEU A 267 4.56 4.51 -5.55
N ILE A 268 5.30 5.17 -4.67
CA ILE A 268 6.57 5.81 -5.03
C ILE A 268 7.71 4.86 -4.64
N PRO A 269 8.49 4.33 -5.59
CA PRO A 269 9.61 3.46 -5.27
C PRO A 269 10.62 4.15 -4.35
N TYR A 270 11.15 3.41 -3.39
CA TYR A 270 12.24 3.88 -2.55
C TYR A 270 13.58 3.43 -3.14
N GLN A 271 14.09 4.18 -4.10
CA GLN A 271 15.41 3.97 -4.69
C GLN A 271 16.42 4.86 -3.95
N LYS A 272 17.42 4.25 -3.32
CA LYS A 272 18.60 4.94 -2.76
C LYS A 272 19.79 4.70 -3.66
#